data_AF-A0A961AFS6-F1
#
_entry.id   AF-A0A961AFS6-F1
#
_cell.length_a   1.000
_cell.length_b   1.000
_cell.length_c   1.000
_cell.angle_alpha   90.00
_cell.angle_beta   90.00
_cell.angle_gamma   90.00
#
_symmetry.space_group_name_H-M   'P 1'
#
loop_
_entity.id
_entity.type
_entity.pdbx_description
1 polymer ?
#
loop_
_entity_poly.entity_id
_entity_poly.type
_entity_poly.pdbx_seq_one_letter_code
_entity_poly.pdbx_strand_id
1 'polypeptide(L)'
;MERTVVLNVVGLTSRLIGGDTPAIRDFVERHASARIEPVLPAVTCTAQATYLTGKMPRDHGIVGNGWYDREYDEHRFWKQSNRLVRAPKLWEMLRAEDSEFTCAKLFWWYNMYSTADIAVTPRPLYPADGSKHFDIHTQPMGLRERLKKALGPFPFRH
;
A
#
# COMPACT_ATOMS: atom_id res chain seq x y z
N MET A 1 -5.72 22.09 -4.29
CA MET A 1 -5.44 21.19 -3.15
C MET A 1 -3.94 21.19 -2.87
N GLU A 2 -3.51 21.12 -1.60
CA GLU A 2 -2.09 20.95 -1.28
C GLU A 2 -1.64 19.51 -1.61
N ARG A 3 -0.38 19.36 -2.04
CA ARG A 3 0.18 18.02 -2.31
C ARG A 3 0.44 17.30 -0.98
N THR A 4 -0.30 16.24 -0.71
CA THR A 4 -0.17 15.46 0.52
C THR A 4 0.48 14.11 0.26
N VAL A 5 1.42 13.72 1.13
CA VAL A 5 2.04 12.39 1.12
C VAL A 5 1.64 11.66 2.40
N VAL A 6 1.11 10.46 2.26
CA VAL A 6 0.82 9.56 3.38
C VAL A 6 1.85 8.43 3.39
N LEU A 7 2.69 8.40 4.42
CA LEU A 7 3.69 7.35 4.63
C LEU A 7 3.15 6.32 5.62
N ASN A 8 3.16 5.05 5.22
CA ASN A 8 2.89 3.93 6.12
C ASN A 8 4.19 3.21 6.45
N VAL A 9 4.68 3.42 7.66
CA VAL A 9 5.89 2.78 8.19
C VAL A 9 5.47 1.61 9.08
N VAL A 10 5.39 0.42 8.49
CA VAL A 10 4.91 -0.78 9.18
C VAL A 10 5.80 -1.08 10.39
N GLY A 11 5.18 -1.25 11.56
CA GLY A 11 5.87 -1.57 12.82
C GLY A 11 6.50 -0.39 13.53
N LEU A 12 6.45 0.83 12.97
CA LEU A 12 6.92 2.03 13.67
C LEU A 12 6.02 2.32 14.87
N THR A 13 6.62 2.45 16.04
CA THR A 13 5.96 2.87 17.27
C THR A 13 6.67 4.11 17.83
N SER A 14 6.01 4.89 18.68
CA SER A 14 6.62 6.07 19.29
C SER A 14 7.92 5.76 20.05
N ARG A 15 8.08 4.54 20.59
CA ARG A 15 9.31 4.11 21.27
C ARG A 15 10.51 3.95 20.35
N LEU A 16 10.28 3.81 19.04
CA LEU A 16 11.33 3.71 18.02
C LEU A 16 11.69 5.09 17.43
N ILE A 17 11.00 6.15 17.86
CA ILE A 17 11.28 7.52 17.45
C ILE A 17 12.32 8.10 18.42
N GLY A 18 13.53 8.36 17.94
CA GLY A 18 14.68 8.72 18.78
C GLY A 18 15.94 9.04 17.99
N GLY A 19 17.11 8.73 18.56
CA GLY A 19 18.42 9.06 17.97
C GLY A 19 18.65 8.46 16.59
N ASP A 20 18.13 7.26 16.33
CA ASP A 20 18.27 6.56 15.03
C ASP A 20 17.24 7.01 13.98
N THR A 21 16.26 7.83 14.37
CA THR A 21 15.20 8.35 13.49
C THR A 21 15.07 9.88 13.59
N PRO A 22 16.18 10.63 13.45
CA PRO A 22 16.22 12.07 13.77
C PRO A 22 15.24 12.87 12.92
N ALA A 23 15.10 12.55 11.62
CA ALA A 23 14.16 13.26 10.76
C ALA A 23 12.68 13.08 11.17
N ILE A 24 12.30 11.90 11.67
CA ILE A 24 10.94 11.62 12.14
C ILE A 24 10.71 12.33 13.49
N ARG A 25 11.70 12.25 14.39
CA ARG A 25 11.65 12.95 15.69
C ARG A 25 11.45 14.45 15.48
N ASP A 26 12.31 15.07 14.68
CA ASP A 26 12.27 16.50 14.41
C ASP A 26 10.95 16.93 13.73
N PHE A 27 10.36 16.08 12.88
CA PHE A 27 9.04 16.32 12.29
C PHE A 27 7.94 16.29 13.36
N VAL A 28 7.94 15.29 14.25
CA VAL A 28 6.95 15.17 15.32
C VAL A 28 7.06 16.34 16.31
N GLU A 29 8.26 16.78 16.67
CA GLU A 29 8.48 17.92 17.58
C GLU A 29 7.97 19.26 17.04
N ARG A 30 8.02 19.46 15.72
CA ARG A 30 7.50 20.68 15.06
C ARG A 30 6.00 20.62 14.77
N HIS A 31 5.40 19.44 14.82
CA HIS A 31 4.01 19.22 14.40
C HIS A 31 3.22 18.50 15.49
N ALA A 32 2.33 17.61 15.08
CA ALA A 32 1.45 16.88 15.98
C ALA A 32 1.70 15.38 15.89
N SER A 33 1.44 14.68 16.99
CA SER A 33 1.38 13.23 17.05
C SER A 33 0.08 12.81 17.71
N ALA A 34 -0.54 11.78 17.15
CA ALA A 34 -1.78 11.21 17.66
C ALA A 34 -1.66 9.69 17.72
N ARG A 35 -2.26 9.10 18.75
CA ARG A 35 -2.39 7.65 18.85
C ARG A 35 -3.66 7.22 18.14
N ILE A 36 -3.54 6.29 17.21
CA ILE A 36 -4.67 5.70 16.51
C ILE A 36 -4.99 4.35 17.16
N GLU A 37 -6.26 4.10 17.46
CA GLU A 37 -6.71 2.78 17.87
C GLU A 37 -6.64 1.82 16.67
N PRO A 38 -5.91 0.69 16.78
CA PRO A 38 -5.75 -0.21 15.66
C PRO A 38 -7.06 -0.94 15.36
N VAL A 39 -7.32 -1.19 14.07
CA VAL A 39 -8.39 -2.11 13.66
C VAL A 39 -8.09 -3.53 14.14
N LEU A 40 -9.15 -4.31 14.42
CA LEU A 40 -9.05 -5.74 14.67
C LEU A 40 -9.57 -6.54 13.45
N PRO A 41 -8.81 -7.51 12.92
CA PRO A 41 -7.46 -7.92 13.34
C PRO A 41 -6.36 -6.93 12.92
N ALA A 42 -5.38 -6.73 13.82
CA ALA A 42 -4.28 -5.78 13.66
C ALA A 42 -3.16 -6.31 12.75
N VAL A 43 -3.50 -6.76 11.55
CA VAL A 43 -2.57 -7.24 10.52
C VAL A 43 -2.52 -6.27 9.33
N THR A 44 -1.40 -6.26 8.62
CA THR A 44 -1.06 -5.24 7.62
C THR A 44 -2.14 -5.03 6.55
N CYS A 45 -2.64 -6.11 5.92
CA CYS A 45 -3.65 -5.99 4.87
C CYS A 45 -4.95 -5.35 5.38
N THR A 46 -5.42 -5.76 6.55
CA THR A 46 -6.62 -5.22 7.18
C THR A 46 -6.44 -3.74 7.52
N ALA A 47 -5.37 -3.41 8.26
CA ALA A 47 -5.08 -2.02 8.65
C ALA A 47 -4.93 -1.08 7.45
N GLN A 48 -4.22 -1.51 6.40
CA GLN A 48 -4.06 -0.69 5.20
C GLN A 48 -5.38 -0.49 4.45
N ALA A 49 -6.22 -1.52 4.33
CA ALA A 49 -7.53 -1.38 3.71
C ALA A 49 -8.43 -0.43 4.52
N THR A 50 -8.39 -0.49 5.85
CA THR A 50 -9.09 0.46 6.73
C THR A 50 -8.61 1.88 6.50
N TYR A 51 -7.30 2.15 6.52
CA TYR A 51 -6.77 3.50 6.29
C TYR A 51 -7.11 4.06 4.90
N LEU A 52 -7.07 3.21 3.87
CA LEU A 52 -7.34 3.66 2.50
C LEU A 52 -8.83 3.84 2.17
N THR A 53 -9.74 3.34 3.01
CA THR A 53 -11.19 3.39 2.76
C THR A 53 -11.95 4.17 3.83
N GLY A 54 -11.38 4.34 5.03
CA GLY A 54 -12.08 4.87 6.19
C GLY A 54 -13.19 3.95 6.71
N LYS A 55 -13.22 2.67 6.30
CA LYS A 55 -14.26 1.70 6.66
C LYS A 55 -13.70 0.56 7.51
N MET A 56 -14.59 -0.18 8.16
CA MET A 56 -14.22 -1.34 8.97
C MET A 56 -14.11 -2.62 8.11
N PRO A 57 -13.45 -3.69 8.61
CA PRO A 57 -13.28 -4.94 7.86
C PRO A 57 -14.59 -5.57 7.38
N ARG A 58 -15.68 -5.38 8.13
CA ARG A 58 -17.03 -5.80 7.75
C ARG A 58 -17.52 -5.17 6.44
N ASP A 59 -17.02 -3.99 6.09
CA ASP A 59 -17.47 -3.21 4.93
C ASP A 59 -16.49 -3.32 3.76
N HIS A 60 -15.18 -3.16 4.01
CA HIS A 60 -14.18 -3.25 2.93
C HIS A 60 -13.79 -4.70 2.59
N GLY A 61 -14.15 -5.67 3.42
CA GLY A 61 -14.03 -7.10 3.16
C GLY A 61 -12.64 -7.71 3.38
N ILE A 62 -11.66 -6.93 3.83
CA ILE A 62 -10.29 -7.41 4.07
C ILE A 62 -10.12 -7.73 5.55
N VAL A 63 -10.22 -9.01 5.89
CA VAL A 63 -10.17 -9.50 7.27
C VAL A 63 -8.81 -10.11 7.66
N GLY A 64 -7.84 -10.11 6.76
CA GLY A 64 -6.49 -10.56 7.08
C GLY A 64 -5.54 -10.52 5.89
N ASN A 65 -4.32 -11.01 6.11
CA ASN A 65 -3.34 -11.19 5.03
C ASN A 65 -3.68 -12.38 4.12
N GLY A 66 -4.59 -13.25 4.57
CA GLY A 66 -5.14 -14.36 3.80
C GLY A 66 -6.34 -14.98 4.51
N TRP A 67 -7.08 -15.79 3.77
CA TRP A 67 -8.25 -16.53 4.28
C TRP A 67 -8.47 -17.80 3.45
N TYR A 68 -9.34 -18.66 3.96
CA TYR A 68 -9.82 -19.82 3.22
C TYR A 68 -10.86 -19.41 2.18
N ASP A 69 -10.54 -19.59 0.91
CA ASP A 69 -11.42 -19.32 -0.21
C ASP A 69 -12.25 -20.59 -0.49
N ARG A 70 -13.53 -20.54 -0.11
CA ARG A 70 -14.45 -21.67 -0.21
C ARG A 70 -14.87 -22.01 -1.64
N GLU A 71 -14.75 -21.07 -2.57
CA GLU A 71 -15.09 -21.32 -3.99
C GLU A 71 -14.03 -22.22 -4.63
N TYR A 72 -12.78 -22.10 -4.17
CA TYR A 72 -11.64 -22.85 -4.70
C TYR A 72 -11.11 -23.92 -3.73
N ASP A 73 -11.66 -24.02 -2.52
CA ASP A 73 -11.19 -24.92 -1.45
C ASP A 73 -9.69 -24.73 -1.11
N GLU A 74 -9.24 -23.47 -1.10
CA GLU A 74 -7.82 -23.12 -1.01
C GLU A 74 -7.54 -22.06 0.06
N HIS A 75 -6.40 -22.20 0.74
CA HIS A 75 -5.85 -21.10 1.54
C HIS A 75 -5.18 -20.08 0.62
N ARG A 76 -5.66 -18.83 0.67
CA ARG A 76 -5.18 -17.77 -0.21
C ARG A 76 -4.58 -16.63 0.58
N PHE A 77 -3.27 -16.45 0.45
CA PHE A 77 -2.51 -15.40 1.12
C PHE A 77 -1.98 -14.35 0.15
N TRP A 78 -1.81 -13.13 0.65
CA TRP A 78 -1.09 -12.04 0.01
C TRP A 78 -1.60 -11.68 -1.38
N LYS A 79 -2.93 -11.80 -1.58
CA LYS A 79 -3.56 -11.43 -2.83
C LYS A 79 -3.43 -9.92 -3.05
N GLN A 80 -3.19 -9.53 -4.30
CA GLN A 80 -2.83 -8.17 -4.68
C GLN A 80 -3.92 -7.40 -5.45
N SER A 81 -4.98 -8.10 -5.89
CA SER A 81 -6.05 -7.47 -6.66
C SER A 81 -6.76 -6.40 -5.84
N ASN A 82 -6.80 -5.17 -6.35
CA ASN A 82 -7.49 -4.07 -5.69
C ASN A 82 -9.01 -4.31 -5.59
N ARG A 83 -9.59 -5.11 -6.52
CA ARG A 83 -11.02 -5.47 -6.53
C ARG A 83 -11.46 -6.30 -5.32
N LEU A 84 -10.53 -6.86 -4.55
CA LEU A 84 -10.85 -7.52 -3.28
C LEU A 84 -11.30 -6.54 -2.19
N VAL A 85 -10.87 -5.27 -2.30
CA VAL A 85 -11.30 -4.20 -1.40
C VAL A 85 -12.64 -3.65 -1.91
N ARG A 86 -13.72 -3.95 -1.19
CA ARG A 86 -15.10 -3.70 -1.67
C ARG A 86 -15.62 -2.29 -1.38
N ALA A 87 -14.99 -1.56 -0.45
CA ALA A 87 -15.35 -0.19 -0.14
C ALA A 87 -14.65 0.79 -1.09
N PRO A 88 -15.24 1.98 -1.36
CA PRO A 88 -14.57 3.05 -2.07
C PRO A 88 -13.27 3.46 -1.38
N LYS A 89 -12.23 3.69 -2.19
CA LYS A 89 -10.92 4.09 -1.71
C LYS A 89 -10.84 5.61 -1.68
N LEU A 90 -9.96 6.17 -0.84
CA LEU A 90 -9.83 7.61 -0.61
C LEU A 90 -9.73 8.41 -1.91
N TRP A 91 -8.90 7.96 -2.86
CA TRP A 91 -8.72 8.65 -4.14
C TRP A 91 -9.93 8.54 -5.07
N GLU A 92 -10.78 7.52 -4.92
CA GLU A 92 -12.04 7.41 -5.68
C GLU A 92 -13.06 8.41 -5.14
N MET A 93 -13.14 8.55 -3.81
CA MET A 93 -14.01 9.51 -3.15
C MET A 93 -13.58 10.95 -3.48
N LEU A 94 -12.29 11.26 -3.33
CA LEU A 94 -11.76 12.60 -3.64
C LEU A 94 -11.92 12.96 -5.12
N ARG A 95 -11.80 11.99 -6.03
CA ARG A 95 -12.06 12.23 -7.46
C ARG A 95 -13.52 12.51 -7.78
N ALA A 96 -14.46 11.97 -6.99
CA ALA A 96 -15.87 12.27 -7.16
C ALA A 96 -16.20 13.71 -6.74
N GLU A 97 -15.44 14.29 -5.82
CA GLU A 97 -15.55 15.68 -5.39
C GLU A 97 -14.77 16.65 -6.29
N ASP A 98 -13.60 16.22 -6.78
CA ASP A 98 -12.72 16.98 -7.67
C ASP A 98 -12.21 16.09 -8.80
N SER A 99 -12.74 16.27 -10.01
CA SER A 99 -12.39 15.46 -11.17
C SER A 99 -10.92 15.58 -11.59
N GLU A 100 -10.21 16.63 -11.17
CA GLU A 100 -8.79 16.83 -11.45
C GLU A 100 -7.88 16.19 -10.39
N PHE A 101 -8.44 15.62 -9.32
CA PHE A 101 -7.67 14.96 -8.26
C PHE A 101 -6.86 13.79 -8.79
N THR A 102 -5.55 13.80 -8.51
CA THR A 102 -4.63 12.72 -8.88
C THR A 102 -4.04 12.02 -7.66
N CYS A 103 -3.78 10.72 -7.78
CA CYS A 103 -3.23 9.89 -6.72
C CYS A 103 -2.13 8.95 -7.22
N ALA A 104 -1.05 8.87 -6.45
CA ALA A 104 -0.03 7.83 -6.57
C ALA A 104 -0.11 6.87 -5.38
N LYS A 105 -0.37 5.59 -5.66
CA LYS A 105 -0.33 4.51 -4.67
C LYS A 105 0.94 3.68 -4.86
N LEU A 106 1.90 3.84 -3.96
CA LEU A 106 3.23 3.23 -4.07
C LEU A 106 3.46 2.21 -2.95
N PHE A 107 3.62 0.94 -3.29
CA PHE A 107 3.97 -0.18 -2.40
C PHE A 107 2.97 -0.51 -1.26
N TRP A 108 1.80 0.12 -1.22
CA TRP A 108 0.67 -0.31 -0.39
C TRP A 108 0.06 -1.63 -0.90
N TRP A 109 -0.56 -2.42 -0.02
CA TRP A 109 -1.26 -3.66 -0.40
C TRP A 109 -2.49 -3.40 -1.27
N TYR A 110 -2.92 -4.45 -1.97
CA TYR A 110 -4.06 -4.43 -2.90
C TYR A 110 -3.90 -3.35 -3.97
N ASN A 111 -2.75 -3.31 -4.63
CA ASN A 111 -2.41 -2.24 -5.58
C ASN A 111 -2.41 -2.69 -7.05
N MET A 112 -2.42 -4.00 -7.31
CA MET A 112 -2.60 -4.48 -8.68
C MET A 112 -4.01 -4.11 -9.14
N TYR A 113 -4.09 -3.47 -10.31
CA TYR A 113 -5.35 -2.99 -10.90
C TYR A 113 -6.09 -1.98 -10.01
N SER A 114 -5.34 -1.17 -9.25
CA SER A 114 -5.86 0.00 -8.54
C SER A 114 -6.38 1.04 -9.54
N THR A 115 -7.37 1.82 -9.12
CA THR A 115 -7.92 2.97 -9.85
C THR A 115 -7.11 4.26 -9.65
N ALA A 116 -6.02 4.22 -8.88
CA ALA A 116 -5.08 5.34 -8.75
C ALA A 116 -4.36 5.61 -10.09
N ASP A 117 -4.06 6.87 -10.39
CA ASP A 117 -3.43 7.28 -11.67
C ASP A 117 -2.02 6.71 -11.80
N ILE A 118 -1.30 6.62 -10.68
CA ILE A 118 0.01 6.01 -10.60
C ILE A 118 -0.05 4.87 -9.57
N ALA A 119 0.35 3.67 -9.98
CA ALA A 119 0.48 2.52 -9.10
C ALA A 119 1.87 1.90 -9.25
N VAL A 120 2.50 1.55 -8.13
CA VAL A 120 3.74 0.76 -8.11
C VAL A 120 3.61 -0.29 -7.02
N THR A 121 3.87 -1.55 -7.33
CA THR A 121 3.81 -2.64 -6.34
C THR A 121 4.85 -3.71 -6.63
N PRO A 122 5.39 -4.40 -5.62
CA PRO A 122 6.27 -5.54 -5.86
C PRO A 122 5.51 -6.62 -6.63
N ARG A 123 6.15 -7.17 -7.66
CA ARG A 123 5.65 -8.27 -8.45
C ARG A 123 6.81 -9.15 -8.90
N PRO A 124 7.27 -10.10 -8.05
CA PRO A 124 8.32 -11.02 -8.45
C PRO A 124 7.90 -11.85 -9.67
N LEU A 125 8.86 -12.13 -10.55
CA LEU A 125 8.70 -13.00 -11.70
C LEU A 125 9.27 -14.38 -11.35
N TYR A 126 8.52 -15.42 -11.70
CA TYR A 126 8.87 -16.83 -11.50
C TYR A 126 8.83 -17.54 -12.86
N PRO A 127 9.94 -17.55 -13.61
CA PRO A 127 10.03 -18.27 -14.86
C PRO A 127 10.03 -19.80 -14.64
N ALA A 128 9.83 -20.55 -15.73
CA ALA A 128 9.75 -22.01 -15.70
C ALA A 128 11.04 -22.70 -15.24
N ASP A 129 12.17 -22.01 -15.27
CA ASP A 129 13.47 -22.48 -14.78
C ASP A 129 13.58 -22.46 -13.23
N GLY A 130 12.51 -22.04 -12.54
CA GLY A 130 12.46 -21.98 -11.08
C GLY A 130 13.20 -20.77 -10.48
N SER A 131 13.73 -19.88 -11.31
CA SER A 131 14.36 -18.65 -10.83
C SER A 131 13.32 -17.70 -10.21
N LYS A 132 13.81 -16.78 -9.37
CA LYS A 132 13.00 -15.75 -8.74
C LYS A 132 13.64 -14.40 -9.00
N HIS A 133 12.98 -13.59 -9.81
CA HIS A 133 13.43 -12.23 -10.09
C HIS A 133 12.57 -11.23 -9.33
N PHE A 134 13.19 -10.42 -8.48
CA PHE A 134 12.52 -9.30 -7.83
C PHE A 134 12.22 -8.22 -8.86
N ASP A 135 10.97 -7.78 -8.89
CA ASP A 135 10.51 -6.83 -9.88
C ASP A 135 9.28 -6.08 -9.38
N ILE A 136 8.84 -5.09 -10.16
CA ILE A 136 7.67 -4.28 -9.86
C ILE A 136 6.65 -4.33 -11.00
N HIS A 137 5.38 -4.25 -10.63
CA HIS A 137 4.30 -3.91 -11.55
C HIS A 137 3.96 -2.44 -11.38
N THR A 138 3.78 -1.73 -12.50
CA THR A 138 3.44 -0.30 -12.47
C THR A 138 2.25 0.03 -13.37
N GLN A 139 1.54 1.08 -12.99
CA GLN A 139 0.62 1.83 -13.84
C GLN A 139 1.09 3.30 -13.84
N PRO A 140 1.32 3.93 -15.00
CA PRO A 140 1.38 3.31 -16.33
C PRO A 140 2.52 2.29 -16.47
N MET A 141 2.41 1.34 -17.40
CA MET A 141 3.38 0.24 -17.57
C MET A 141 4.82 0.73 -17.84
N GLY A 142 4.98 1.79 -18.64
CA GLY A 142 6.30 2.35 -18.96
C GLY A 142 7.03 2.97 -17.75
N LEU A 143 6.35 3.18 -16.63
CA LEU A 143 6.97 3.69 -15.41
C LEU A 143 7.98 2.69 -14.81
N ARG A 144 7.77 1.38 -14.99
CA ARG A 144 8.70 0.33 -14.53
C ARG A 144 10.12 0.55 -15.04
N GLU A 145 10.29 0.69 -16.36
CA GLU A 145 11.62 0.87 -16.96
C GLU A 145 12.25 2.19 -16.55
N ARG A 146 11.45 3.26 -16.47
CA ARG A 146 11.92 4.58 -16.03
C ARG A 146 12.44 4.54 -14.59
N LEU A 147 11.72 3.89 -13.67
CA LEU A 147 12.15 3.72 -12.29
C LEU A 147 13.43 2.88 -12.21
N LYS A 148 13.50 1.76 -12.95
CA LYS A 148 14.70 0.90 -12.96
C LYS A 148 15.92 1.58 -13.55
N LYS A 149 15.74 2.44 -14.57
CA LYS A 149 16.81 3.27 -15.14
C LYS A 149 17.32 4.30 -14.14
N ALA A 150 16.43 4.90 -13.35
CA ALA A 150 16.78 5.96 -12.41
C ALA A 150 17.34 5.43 -11.08
N LEU A 151 16.79 4.34 -10.55
CA LEU A 151 17.04 3.84 -9.19
C LEU A 151 17.79 2.49 -9.17
N GLY A 152 18.21 1.98 -10.33
CA GLY A 152 18.81 0.65 -10.46
C GLY A 152 17.78 -0.49 -10.43
N PRO A 153 18.18 -1.76 -10.25
CA PRO A 153 17.25 -2.88 -10.18
C PRO A 153 16.48 -2.93 -8.84
N PHE A 154 15.24 -3.42 -8.86
CA PHE A 154 14.45 -3.63 -7.64
C PHE A 154 15.06 -4.76 -6.79
N PRO A 155 15.12 -4.70 -5.44
CA PRO A 155 14.46 -3.77 -4.51
C PRO A 155 15.31 -2.52 -4.22
N PHE A 156 15.13 -1.47 -5.03
CA PHE A 156 16.08 -0.37 -5.27
C PHE A 156 16.98 -0.01 -4.07
N ARG A 157 18.31 -0.09 -4.28
CA ARG A 157 19.38 -0.06 -3.25
C ARG A 157 20.23 1.22 -3.29
N HIS A 158 19.64 2.33 -3.72
CA HIS A 158 20.31 3.62 -3.85
C HIS A 158 19.51 4.70 -3.15
#